data_AF-A0A9D4KP29-F1
#
_entry.id   AF-A0A9D4KP29-F1
#
_cell.length_a   1.000
_cell.length_b   1.000
_cell.length_c   1.000
_cell.angle_alpha   90.00
_cell.angle_beta   90.00
_cell.angle_gamma   90.00
#
_symmetry.space_group_name_H-M   'P 1'
#
loop_
_entity.id
_entity.type
_entity.pdbx_description
1 polymer ?
#
loop_
_entity_poly.entity_id
_entity_poly.type
_entity_poly.pdbx_seq_one_letter_code
_entity_poly.pdbx_strand_id
1 'polypeptide(L)'
;MTYQRFDWSFSAFGKSDPSGSTWLTAFVIKSFAQASPYIFIDPFTVRKAIDFTLDQYDEKIGFFKEPGRVIHSEMLVRIIVK
;
A
#
# COMPACT_ATOMS: atom_id res chain seq x y z
N MET A 1 6.42 2.79 -15.09
CA MET A 1 5.41 2.43 -14.08
C MET A 1 4.98 3.70 -13.38
N THR A 2 3.72 4.10 -13.54
CA THR A 2 3.20 5.42 -13.13
C THR A 2 2.51 5.41 -11.77
N TYR A 3 2.45 4.28 -11.06
CA TYR A 3 1.66 4.12 -9.83
C TYR A 3 2.50 4.15 -8.54
N GLN A 4 3.78 3.81 -8.63
CA GLN A 4 4.70 3.84 -7.49
C GLN A 4 5.21 5.27 -7.25
N ARG A 5 5.20 5.69 -5.99
CA ARG A 5 5.64 7.01 -5.53
C ARG A 5 7.07 6.96 -4.97
N PHE A 6 7.63 8.14 -4.68
CA PHE A 6 9.00 8.27 -4.17
C PHE A 6 9.19 7.73 -2.74
N ASP A 7 8.12 7.70 -1.96
CA ASP A 7 8.03 7.11 -0.63
C ASP A 7 7.75 5.59 -0.66
N TRP A 8 7.82 4.97 -1.84
CA TRP A 8 7.58 3.55 -2.09
C TRP A 8 6.13 3.08 -1.92
N SER A 9 5.20 4.01 -1.66
CA SER A 9 3.77 3.74 -1.66
C SER A 9 3.20 3.67 -3.08
N PHE A 10 1.98 3.14 -3.20
CA PHE A 10 1.24 3.04 -4.46
C PHE A 10 0.00 3.93 -4.45
N SER A 11 -0.29 4.55 -5.59
CA SER A 11 -1.51 5.34 -5.84
C SER A 11 -2.02 5.08 -7.26
N ALA A 12 -3.34 5.18 -7.45
CA ALA A 12 -3.99 5.03 -8.76
C ALA A 12 -3.55 6.12 -9.77
N PHE A 13 -3.17 7.31 -9.29
CA PHE A 13 -2.69 8.42 -10.11
C PHE A 13 -1.20 8.72 -9.87
N GLY A 14 -0.52 7.82 -9.17
CA GLY A 14 0.90 7.95 -8.87
C GLY A 14 1.25 9.27 -8.24
N LYS A 15 2.21 9.98 -8.86
CA LYS A 15 2.75 11.25 -8.37
C LYS A 15 1.77 12.42 -8.44
N SER A 16 0.66 12.29 -9.17
CA SER A 16 -0.37 13.32 -9.23
C SER A 16 -1.22 13.38 -7.96
N ASP A 17 -1.29 12.28 -7.20
CA ASP A 17 -1.95 12.31 -5.89
C ASP A 17 -1.06 13.02 -4.85
N PRO A 18 -1.64 13.60 -3.79
CA PRO A 18 -0.86 14.19 -2.71
C PRO A 18 -0.12 13.14 -1.86
N SER A 19 -0.59 11.90 -1.84
CA SER A 19 -0.16 10.82 -0.94
C SER A 19 -0.40 9.44 -1.57
N GLY A 20 0.26 8.41 -1.04
CA GLY A 20 -0.03 7.02 -1.38
C GLY A 20 -1.29 6.50 -0.70
N SER A 21 -1.89 5.46 -1.28
CA SER A 21 -3.00 4.74 -0.65
C SER A 21 -2.47 3.54 0.14
N THR A 22 -2.84 3.44 1.41
CA THR A 22 -2.44 2.34 2.29
C THR A 22 -3.09 1.04 1.82
N TRP A 23 -4.37 1.09 1.47
CA TRP A 23 -5.10 -0.05 0.92
C TRP A 23 -4.47 -0.57 -0.38
N LEU A 24 -4.18 0.33 -1.33
CA LEU A 24 -3.58 -0.08 -2.60
C LEU A 24 -2.16 -0.62 -2.40
N THR A 25 -1.39 -0.01 -1.51
CA THR A 25 -0.05 -0.47 -1.17
C THR A 25 -0.10 -1.88 -0.55
N ALA A 26 -1.00 -2.13 0.40
CA ALA A 26 -1.21 -3.45 0.99
C ALA A 26 -1.67 -4.49 -0.04
N PHE A 27 -2.55 -4.10 -0.97
CA PHE A 27 -2.98 -4.97 -2.07
C PHE A 27 -1.80 -5.37 -2.96
N VAL A 28 -0.96 -4.42 -3.36
CA VAL A 28 0.23 -4.69 -4.19
C VAL A 28 1.23 -5.58 -3.46
N ILE A 29 1.48 -5.35 -2.17
CA ILE A 29 2.35 -6.22 -1.34
C ILE A 29 1.84 -7.66 -1.36
N LYS A 30 0.53 -7.86 -1.16
CA LYS A 30 -0.08 -9.19 -1.22
C LYS A 30 0.10 -9.84 -2.59
N SER A 31 -0.15 -9.10 -3.68
CA SER A 31 0.05 -9.61 -5.03
C SER A 31 1.51 -10.01 -5.29
N PHE A 32 2.47 -9.23 -4.80
CA PHE A 32 3.89 -9.59 -4.89
C PHE A 32 4.23 -10.85 -4.10
N ALA A 33 3.72 -11.00 -2.88
CA ALA A 33 3.91 -12.23 -2.11
C ALA A 33 3.41 -13.47 -2.87
N GLN A 34 2.22 -13.37 -3.49
CA GLN A 34 1.63 -14.45 -4.30
C GLN A 34 2.40 -14.73 -5.60
N ALA A 35 2.99 -13.70 -6.21
CA ALA A 35 3.74 -13.82 -7.46
C ALA A 35 5.21 -14.26 -7.26
N SER A 36 5.76 -14.08 -6.05
CA SER A 36 7.17 -14.39 -5.74
C SER A 36 7.67 -15.81 -6.09
N PRO A 37 6.85 -16.87 -6.10
CA PRO A 37 7.31 -18.19 -6.55
C PRO A 37 7.51 -18.31 -8.06
N TYR A 38 6.90 -17.41 -8.83
CA TYR A 38 6.82 -17.51 -10.30
C TYR A 38 7.72 -16.49 -11.01
N ILE A 39 7.98 -15.34 -10.39
CA ILE A 39 8.79 -14.26 -10.95
C ILE A 39 9.71 -13.66 -9.90
N PHE A 40 10.87 -13.17 -10.33
CA PHE A 40 11.74 -12.39 -9.46
C PHE A 40 11.10 -11.04 -9.11
N ILE A 41 11.03 -10.75 -7.82
CA ILE A 41 10.55 -9.49 -7.27
C ILE A 41 11.65 -8.95 -6.38
N ASP A 42 12.03 -7.70 -6.58
CA ASP A 42 13.04 -7.05 -5.75
C ASP A 42 12.55 -6.93 -4.28
N PRO A 43 13.20 -7.63 -3.33
CA PRO A 43 12.78 -7.60 -1.93
C PRO A 43 12.94 -6.23 -1.29
N PHE A 44 13.82 -5.37 -1.80
CA PHE A 44 13.97 -4.01 -1.30
C PHE A 44 12.71 -3.17 -1.55
N THR A 45 12.15 -3.28 -2.75
CA THR A 45 10.89 -2.62 -3.10
C THR A 45 9.74 -3.06 -2.20
N VAL A 46 9.62 -4.38 -1.95
CA VAL A 46 8.57 -4.93 -1.07
C VAL A 46 8.76 -4.45 0.37
N ARG A 47 9.99 -4.48 0.88
CA ARG A 47 10.35 -4.02 2.23
C ARG A 47 9.93 -2.56 2.44
N LYS A 48 10.26 -1.68 1.49
CA LYS A 48 9.93 -0.26 1.61
C LYS A 48 8.43 0.02 1.55
N ALA A 49 7.68 -0.73 0.74
CA ALA A 49 6.22 -0.65 0.73
C ALA A 49 5.60 -1.11 2.06
N ILE A 50 6.18 -2.14 2.69
CA ILE A 50 5.78 -2.60 4.04
C ILE A 50 6.08 -1.50 5.08
N ASP A 51 7.28 -0.92 5.06
CA ASP A 51 7.68 0.16 5.98
C ASP A 51 6.68 1.34 5.90
N PHE A 52 6.34 1.80 4.68
CA PHE A 52 5.31 2.82 4.48
C PHE A 52 3.96 2.43 5.09
N THR A 53 3.54 1.17 4.94
CA THR A 53 2.26 0.68 5.46
C THR A 53 2.25 0.67 7.00
N LEU A 54 3.37 0.29 7.62
CA LEU A 54 3.54 0.29 9.07
C LEU A 54 3.56 1.71 9.64
N ASP A 55 4.12 2.69 8.93
CA ASP A 55 4.07 4.10 9.32
C ASP A 55 2.63 4.65 9.38
N GLN A 56 1.67 4.00 8.70
CA GLN A 56 0.26 4.35 8.77
C GLN A 56 -0.49 3.67 9.93
N TYR A 57 0.13 2.72 10.62
CA TYR A 57 -0.50 1.99 11.73
C TYR A 57 -0.58 2.87 12.98
N ASP A 58 -1.77 3.04 13.54
CA ASP A 58 -1.99 3.72 14.80
C ASP A 58 -2.06 2.70 15.94
N GLU A 59 -0.96 2.54 16.68
CA GLU A 59 -0.86 1.55 17.76
C GLU A 59 -1.88 1.75 18.88
N LYS A 60 -2.36 2.99 19.09
CA LYS A 60 -3.28 3.30 20.20
C LYS A 60 -4.69 2.81 19.93
N ILE A 61 -5.08 2.75 18.66
CA ILE A 61 -6.47 2.48 18.23
C ILE A 61 -6.55 1.21 17.37
N GLY A 62 -5.41 0.70 16.86
CA GLY A 62 -5.33 -0.56 16.12
C GLY A 62 -5.81 -0.48 14.68
N PHE A 63 -5.74 0.70 14.04
CA PHE A 63 -6.16 0.90 12.65
C PHE A 63 -5.05 1.50 11.79
N PHE A 64 -5.14 1.24 10.48
CA PHE A 64 -4.28 1.88 9.49
C PHE A 64 -4.93 3.15 8.95
N LYS A 65 -4.17 4.25 8.94
CA LYS A 65 -4.56 5.51 8.29
C LYS A 65 -4.56 5.32 6.78
N GLU A 66 -5.50 5.97 6.10
CA GLU A 66 -5.60 5.98 4.64
C GLU A 66 -5.41 7.42 4.14
N PRO A 67 -4.16 7.89 3.98
CA PRO A 67 -3.91 9.28 3.58
C PRO A 67 -4.19 9.50 2.09
N GLY A 68 -4.23 8.44 1.28
CA GLY A 68 -4.43 8.47 -0.17
C GLY A 68 -5.88 8.73 -0.58
N ARG A 69 -6.04 9.28 -1.79
CA ARG A 69 -7.39 9.46 -2.37
C ARG A 69 -7.90 8.13 -2.91
N VAL A 70 -8.89 7.56 -2.23
CA VAL A 70 -9.57 6.35 -2.69
C VAL A 70 -10.79 6.75 -3.52
N ILE A 71 -10.76 6.49 -4.83
CA ILE A 71 -11.83 6.92 -5.75
C ILE A 71 -12.88 5.80 -5.97
N HIS A 72 -12.54 4.55 -5.63
CA HIS A 72 -13.46 3.41 -5.65
C HIS A 72 -13.70 2.89 -4.23
N SER A 73 -14.77 3.36 -3.60
CA SER A 73 -15.19 2.95 -2.25
C SER A 73 -15.52 1.46 -2.14
N GLU A 74 -15.82 0.78 -3.25
CA GLU A 74 -16.08 -0.67 -3.30
C GLU A 74 -14.82 -1.52 -3.08
N MET A 75 -13.62 -0.92 -3.24
CA MET A 75 -12.36 -1.58 -2.89
C MET A 75 -11.97 -1.36 -1.42
N LEU A 76 -12.64 -0.46 -0.67
CA LEU A 76 -12.37 -0.28 0.76
C LEU A 76 -12.90 -1.47 1.56
N VAL A 77 -12.10 -2.51 1.68
CA VAL A 77 -12.24 -3.43 2.81
C VAL A 77 -11.73 -2.67 4.03
N ARG A 78 -12.62 -2.31 4.95
CA ARG A 78 -12.22 -1.83 6.29
C ARG A 78 -11.29 -2.89 6.90
N ILE A 79 -9.99 -2.65 6.89
CA ILE A 79 -9.01 -3.49 7.58
C ILE A 79 -9.15 -3.15 9.07
N ILE A 80 -10.13 -3.78 9.73
CA ILE A 80 -10.21 -3.82 11.18
C ILE A 80 -9.44 -5.07 11.59
N VAL A 81 -8.27 -4.87 12.20
CA VAL A 81 -7.61 -5.94 12.94
C VAL A 81 -8.38 -6.03 14.27
N LYS A 82 -9.19 -7.08 14.42
CA LYS A 82 -9.78 -7.44 15.72
C LYS A 82 -8.84 -8.37 16.47
#